data_AF-A0A1L9S851-F1
#
_entry.id   AF-A0A1L9S851-F1
#
_cell.length_a   1.000
_cell.length_b   1.000
_cell.length_c   1.000
_cell.angle_alpha   90.00
_cell.angle_beta   90.00
_cell.angle_gamma   90.00
#
_symmetry.space_group_name_H-M   'P 1'
#
loop_
_entity.id
_entity.type
_entity.pdbx_description
1 polymer ?
#
loop_
_entity_poly.entity_id
_entity_poly.type
_entity_poly.pdbx_seq_one_letter_code
_entity_poly.pdbx_strand_id
1 'polypeptide(L)'
;MDFQQAQNDTQEAVDVMILDYLLCLALNALLRARIADRLERPHSLDAAGAISLAYSFERIISTRIADARLPSDLELKRYILGFADKLLCRYTHPELRQQQANLYPSHDPHDELSSTHVPEETTAEEMSSQNRDEPMTNSEALDANYKQMLLQMKIPSSNNKACPRRLIRPLSDMVPDILKLCELASPWLSITQRLEVTTGFMKQASLERCRIFGDTPMEAKNKCSTRTFGEHKPDSTTGTPELATRSHDLVYTTEFLNLLQLGEIPENPSLFQFEGLLINVLLEIIEALDAPVLLQLEMGSLDGLSHTETAELKAQSGL
;
A
#
# COMPACT_ATOMS: atom_id res chain seq x y z
N MET A 1 16.51 -39.57 13.03
CA MET A 1 15.60 -38.49 12.63
C MET A 1 14.23 -39.12 12.48
N ASP A 2 13.23 -38.60 13.19
CA ASP A 2 11.86 -39.11 13.12
C ASP A 2 11.21 -38.74 11.78
N PHE A 3 10.57 -39.70 11.12
CA PHE A 3 9.87 -39.50 9.84
C PHE A 3 8.87 -38.34 9.89
N GLN A 4 8.23 -38.11 11.04
CA GLN A 4 7.29 -37.01 11.23
C GLN A 4 7.96 -35.64 11.15
N GLN A 5 9.19 -35.52 11.65
CA GLN A 5 9.93 -34.25 11.58
C GLN A 5 10.30 -33.92 10.13
N ALA A 6 10.83 -34.90 9.39
CA ALA A 6 11.16 -34.70 7.98
C ALA A 6 9.94 -34.33 7.12
N GLN A 7 8.77 -34.90 7.43
CA GLN A 7 7.52 -34.56 6.76
C GLN A 7 7.06 -33.12 7.06
N ASN A 8 7.19 -32.68 8.32
CA ASN A 8 6.84 -31.31 8.71
C ASN A 8 7.78 -30.28 8.06
N ASP A 9 9.09 -30.53 8.09
CA ASP A 9 10.09 -29.66 7.47
C ASP A 9 9.85 -29.53 5.94
N THR A 10 9.49 -30.64 5.30
CA THR A 10 9.14 -30.64 3.87
C THR A 10 7.86 -29.85 3.59
N GLN A 11 6.83 -30.01 4.42
CA GLN A 11 5.57 -29.27 4.26
C GLN A 11 5.78 -27.77 4.45
N GLU A 12 6.60 -27.37 5.42
CA GLU A 12 6.94 -25.96 5.67
C GLU A 12 7.63 -25.34 4.45
N ALA A 13 8.63 -26.03 3.88
CA ALA A 13 9.31 -25.57 2.68
C ALA A 13 8.35 -25.43 1.49
N VAL A 14 7.44 -26.39 1.30
CA VAL A 14 6.42 -26.34 0.23
C VAL A 14 5.46 -25.17 0.45
N ASP A 15 4.97 -24.98 1.68
CA ASP A 15 4.07 -23.89 2.04
C ASP A 15 4.74 -22.52 1.76
N VAL A 16 6.00 -22.34 2.13
CA VAL A 16 6.80 -21.13 1.83
C VAL A 16 6.95 -20.92 0.32
N MET A 17 7.27 -21.96 -0.45
CA MET A 17 7.40 -21.87 -1.92
C MET A 17 6.09 -21.48 -2.61
N ILE A 18 4.96 -22.03 -2.15
CA ILE A 18 3.64 -21.68 -2.69
C ILE A 18 3.29 -20.23 -2.35
N LEU A 19 3.56 -19.78 -1.11
CA LEU A 19 3.29 -18.41 -0.71
C LEU A 19 4.09 -17.42 -1.54
N ASP A 20 5.38 -17.70 -1.77
CA ASP A 20 6.25 -16.88 -2.59
C ASP A 20 5.71 -16.73 -4.02
N TYR A 21 5.31 -17.84 -4.63
CA TYR A 21 4.67 -17.85 -5.96
C TYR A 21 3.40 -16.99 -5.99
N LEU A 22 2.51 -17.18 -5.01
CA LEU A 22 1.23 -16.46 -4.96
C LEU A 22 1.42 -14.96 -4.74
N LEU A 23 2.37 -14.55 -3.89
CA LEU A 23 2.69 -13.14 -3.67
C LEU A 23 3.23 -12.49 -4.94
N CYS A 24 4.17 -13.13 -5.64
CA CYS A 24 4.68 -12.64 -6.92
C CYS A 24 3.61 -12.58 -8.01
N LEU A 25 2.72 -13.58 -8.07
CA LEU A 25 1.60 -13.58 -9.01
C LEU A 25 0.64 -12.41 -8.74
N ALA A 26 0.26 -12.22 -7.46
CA ALA A 26 -0.62 -11.13 -7.04
C ALA A 26 -0.01 -9.74 -7.30
N LEU A 27 1.27 -9.54 -6.97
CA LEU A 27 2.01 -8.31 -7.25
C LEU A 27 2.04 -7.99 -8.74
N ASN A 28 2.39 -8.96 -9.58
CA ASN A 28 2.42 -8.80 -11.03
C ASN A 28 1.04 -8.48 -11.59
N ALA A 29 0.00 -9.19 -11.14
CA ALA A 29 -1.37 -8.95 -11.57
C ALA A 29 -1.82 -7.53 -11.19
N LEU A 30 -1.58 -7.11 -9.93
CA LEU A 30 -1.93 -5.79 -9.42
C LEU A 30 -1.22 -4.66 -10.18
N LEU A 31 0.10 -4.71 -10.28
CA LEU A 31 0.88 -3.66 -10.95
C LEU A 31 0.57 -3.58 -12.44
N ARG A 32 0.44 -4.72 -13.14
CA ARG A 32 0.10 -4.74 -14.57
C ARG A 32 -1.32 -4.26 -14.84
N ALA A 33 -2.29 -4.64 -14.00
CA ALA A 33 -3.66 -4.13 -14.09
C ALA A 33 -3.66 -2.60 -13.96
N ARG A 34 -2.97 -2.06 -12.96
CA ARG A 34 -2.89 -0.61 -12.77
C ARG A 34 -2.15 0.10 -13.90
N ILE A 35 -1.06 -0.45 -14.43
CA ILE A 35 -0.35 0.09 -15.59
C ILE A 35 -1.27 0.10 -16.82
N ALA A 36 -2.02 -0.97 -17.05
CA ALA A 36 -2.97 -1.05 -18.15
C ALA A 36 -4.07 0.02 -18.03
N ASP A 37 -4.64 0.21 -16.84
CA ASP A 37 -5.61 1.28 -16.57
C ASP A 37 -5.04 2.68 -16.88
N ARG A 38 -3.80 2.95 -16.43
CA ARG A 38 -3.11 4.22 -16.68
C ARG A 38 -2.87 4.47 -18.17
N LEU A 39 -2.67 3.40 -18.94
CA LEU A 39 -2.46 3.44 -20.39
C LEU A 39 -3.75 3.27 -21.19
N GLU A 40 -4.91 3.15 -20.53
CA GLU A 40 -6.22 2.88 -21.16
C GLU A 40 -6.19 1.61 -22.03
N ARG A 41 -5.46 0.59 -21.60
CA ARG A 41 -5.35 -0.71 -22.27
C ARG A 41 -6.22 -1.75 -21.58
N PRO A 42 -6.84 -2.67 -22.35
CA PRO A 42 -7.47 -3.83 -21.75
C PRO A 42 -6.42 -4.71 -21.07
N HIS A 43 -6.76 -5.27 -19.93
CA HIS A 43 -6.00 -6.32 -19.26
C HIS A 43 -6.92 -7.47 -18.89
N SER A 44 -6.42 -8.70 -18.97
CA SER A 44 -7.18 -9.91 -18.68
C SER A 44 -6.86 -10.51 -17.31
N LEU A 45 -5.88 -9.97 -16.60
CA LEU A 45 -5.44 -10.46 -15.31
C LEU A 45 -6.47 -10.11 -14.22
N ASP A 46 -7.02 -11.13 -13.58
CA ASP A 46 -7.85 -10.97 -12.38
C ASP A 46 -6.97 -10.66 -11.16
N ALA A 47 -6.57 -9.40 -11.03
CA ALA A 47 -5.76 -8.93 -9.91
C ALA A 47 -6.47 -9.16 -8.56
N ALA A 48 -7.79 -8.96 -8.51
CA ALA A 48 -8.59 -9.19 -7.31
C ALA A 48 -8.55 -10.66 -6.86
N GLY A 49 -8.76 -11.59 -7.80
CA GLY A 49 -8.65 -13.02 -7.53
C GLY A 49 -7.25 -13.43 -7.06
N ALA A 50 -6.20 -12.92 -7.70
CA ALA A 50 -4.81 -13.22 -7.31
C ALA A 50 -4.47 -12.71 -5.90
N ILE A 51 -4.86 -11.48 -5.55
CA ILE A 51 -4.68 -10.90 -4.22
C ILE A 51 -5.45 -11.71 -3.16
N SER A 52 -6.72 -12.03 -3.43
CA SER A 52 -7.55 -12.82 -2.52
C SER A 52 -6.96 -14.21 -2.27
N LEU A 53 -6.40 -14.85 -3.31
CA LEU A 53 -5.75 -16.15 -3.19
C LEU A 53 -4.49 -16.06 -2.33
N ALA A 54 -3.64 -15.06 -2.55
CA ALA A 54 -2.42 -14.85 -1.78
C ALA A 54 -2.72 -14.64 -0.28
N TYR A 55 -3.66 -13.75 0.07
CA TYR A 55 -4.04 -13.52 1.47
C TYR A 55 -4.72 -14.73 2.12
N SER A 56 -5.58 -15.43 1.38
CA SER A 56 -6.23 -16.64 1.90
C SER A 56 -5.21 -17.71 2.25
N PHE A 57 -4.19 -17.87 1.40
CA PHE A 57 -3.12 -18.83 1.61
C PHE A 57 -2.16 -18.40 2.74
N GLU A 58 -1.78 -17.11 2.79
CA GLU A 58 -0.99 -16.56 3.89
C GLU A 58 -1.66 -16.85 5.24
N ARG A 59 -2.97 -16.64 5.35
CA ARG A 59 -3.72 -16.92 6.59
C ARG A 59 -3.66 -18.40 6.98
N ILE A 60 -3.79 -19.32 6.01
CA ILE A 60 -3.66 -20.77 6.27
C ILE A 60 -2.26 -21.06 6.82
N ILE A 61 -1.23 -20.48 6.20
CA ILE A 61 0.16 -20.68 6.60
C ILE A 61 0.45 -20.09 7.97
N SER A 62 -0.04 -18.88 8.29
CA SER A 62 0.20 -18.25 9.59
C SER A 62 -0.32 -19.09 10.76
N THR A 63 -1.36 -19.93 10.53
CA THR A 63 -1.84 -20.88 11.56
C THR A 63 -0.93 -22.09 11.76
N ARG A 64 -0.10 -22.42 10.77
CA ARG A 64 0.79 -23.60 10.78
C ARG A 64 2.22 -23.24 11.15
N ILE A 65 2.69 -22.09 10.68
CA ILE A 65 4.07 -21.59 10.80
C ILE A 65 4.10 -20.43 11.81
N ALA A 66 3.42 -20.56 12.96
CA ALA A 66 3.26 -19.45 13.90
C ALA A 66 4.59 -18.92 14.45
N ASP A 67 5.62 -19.78 14.54
CA ASP A 67 6.92 -19.46 15.14
C ASP A 67 8.06 -19.32 14.12
N ALA A 68 7.88 -19.77 12.86
CA ALA A 68 8.97 -19.71 11.90
C ALA A 68 9.04 -18.33 11.24
N ARG A 69 10.26 -17.83 11.12
CA ARG A 69 10.53 -16.56 10.44
C ARG A 69 10.50 -16.80 8.94
N LEU A 70 9.72 -15.98 8.25
CA LEU A 70 9.71 -16.00 6.80
C LEU A 70 11.08 -15.53 6.27
N PRO A 71 11.54 -16.03 5.11
CA PRO A 71 12.67 -15.45 4.40
C PRO A 71 12.49 -13.94 4.19
N SER A 72 13.57 -13.17 4.29
CA SER A 72 13.50 -11.70 4.23
C SER A 72 12.97 -11.15 2.91
N ASP A 73 13.24 -11.85 1.80
CA ASP A 73 12.70 -11.51 0.48
C ASP A 73 11.17 -11.71 0.46
N LEU A 74 10.69 -12.79 1.08
CA LEU A 74 9.27 -13.11 1.19
C LEU A 74 8.54 -12.12 2.10
N GLU A 75 9.15 -11.74 3.22
CA GLU A 75 8.63 -10.67 4.09
C GLU A 75 8.48 -9.35 3.31
N LEU A 76 9.49 -9.01 2.50
CA LEU A 76 9.45 -7.81 1.65
C LEU A 76 8.36 -7.93 0.56
N LYS A 77 8.25 -9.06 -0.15
CA LYS A 77 7.18 -9.30 -1.15
C LYS A 77 5.79 -9.15 -0.52
N ARG A 78 5.57 -9.73 0.66
CA ARG A 78 4.33 -9.54 1.42
C ARG A 78 4.07 -8.06 1.72
N TYR A 79 5.09 -7.36 2.19
CA TYR A 79 4.97 -5.96 2.56
C TYR A 79 4.66 -5.08 1.35
N ILE A 80 5.34 -5.30 0.22
CA ILE A 80 5.07 -4.63 -1.06
C ILE A 80 3.63 -4.88 -1.48
N LEU A 81 3.12 -6.12 -1.39
CA LEU A 81 1.74 -6.42 -1.79
C LEU A 81 0.74 -5.66 -0.94
N GLY A 82 0.89 -5.70 0.38
CA GLY A 82 0.02 -4.95 1.30
C GLY A 82 0.06 -3.44 1.07
N PHE A 83 1.24 -2.87 0.84
CA PHE A 83 1.36 -1.45 0.52
C PHE A 83 0.76 -1.10 -0.84
N ALA A 84 1.08 -1.87 -1.89
CA ALA A 84 0.61 -1.63 -3.24
C ALA A 84 -0.92 -1.75 -3.33
N ASP A 85 -1.51 -2.76 -2.67
CA ASP A 85 -2.96 -2.94 -2.63
C ASP A 85 -3.64 -1.75 -1.93
N LYS A 86 -3.16 -1.37 -0.73
CA LYS A 86 -3.64 -0.16 -0.02
C LYS A 86 -3.56 1.09 -0.88
N LEU A 87 -2.45 1.30 -1.59
CA LEU A 87 -2.19 2.51 -2.38
C LEU A 87 -2.98 2.55 -3.69
N LEU A 88 -2.98 1.45 -4.45
CA LEU A 88 -3.50 1.42 -5.82
C LEU A 88 -5.00 1.16 -5.85
N CYS A 89 -5.54 0.41 -4.89
CA CYS A 89 -6.96 0.08 -4.81
C CYS A 89 -7.76 1.09 -3.96
N ARG A 90 -7.12 2.12 -3.39
CA ARG A 90 -7.79 3.08 -2.48
C ARG A 90 -8.98 3.81 -3.06
N TYR A 91 -9.07 3.88 -4.38
CA TYR A 91 -10.09 4.63 -5.09
C TYR A 91 -11.14 3.76 -5.78
N THR A 92 -10.91 2.46 -5.97
CA THR A 92 -11.68 1.64 -6.93
C THR A 92 -12.42 0.46 -6.31
N HIS A 93 -12.18 0.12 -5.03
CA HIS A 93 -12.75 -1.12 -4.47
C HIS A 93 -13.17 -1.03 -2.99
N PRO A 94 -14.39 -0.55 -2.69
CA PRO A 94 -14.99 -0.73 -1.38
C PRO A 94 -15.26 -2.22 -1.06
N GLU A 95 -15.58 -3.04 -2.06
CA GLU A 95 -15.92 -4.47 -1.86
C GLU A 95 -14.71 -5.33 -1.49
N LEU A 96 -13.55 -5.13 -2.13
CA LEU A 96 -12.31 -5.82 -1.73
C LEU A 96 -11.90 -5.43 -0.32
N ARG A 97 -12.07 -4.15 0.05
CA ARG A 97 -11.86 -3.71 1.43
C ARG A 97 -12.84 -4.36 2.40
N GLN A 98 -14.10 -4.55 2.02
CA GLN A 98 -15.08 -5.18 2.88
C GLN A 98 -14.76 -6.67 3.09
N GLN A 99 -14.29 -7.36 2.05
CA GLN A 99 -13.76 -8.72 2.18
C GLN A 99 -12.49 -8.75 3.04
N GLN A 100 -11.54 -7.82 2.85
CA GLN A 100 -10.35 -7.72 3.69
C GLN A 100 -10.67 -7.39 5.14
N ALA A 101 -11.58 -6.46 5.42
CA ALA A 101 -12.01 -6.10 6.77
C ALA A 101 -12.68 -7.27 7.49
N ASN A 102 -13.35 -8.15 6.74
CA ASN A 102 -13.91 -9.40 7.27
C ASN A 102 -12.83 -10.49 7.47
N LEU A 103 -11.75 -10.46 6.69
CA LEU A 103 -10.68 -11.47 6.74
C LEU A 103 -9.57 -11.12 7.73
N TYR A 104 -9.32 -9.83 7.92
CA TYR A 104 -8.40 -9.22 8.87
C TYR A 104 -9.20 -8.15 9.61
N PRO A 105 -9.70 -8.42 10.83
CA PRO A 105 -10.03 -7.33 11.74
C PRO A 105 -8.74 -6.54 11.86
N SER A 106 -8.73 -5.31 11.36
CA SER A 106 -7.57 -4.43 11.39
C SER A 106 -7.01 -4.46 12.82
N HIS A 107 -5.91 -5.16 13.03
CA HIS A 107 -5.15 -5.12 14.28
C HIS A 107 -4.29 -3.86 14.30
N ASP A 108 -4.65 -2.84 13.53
CA ASP A 108 -4.07 -1.52 13.60
C ASP A 108 -4.61 -0.88 14.89
N PRO A 109 -3.81 -0.78 15.97
CA PRO A 109 -4.26 -0.19 17.23
C PRO A 109 -4.66 1.28 17.07
N HIS A 110 -4.41 1.87 15.90
CA HIS A 110 -4.81 3.23 15.54
C HIS A 110 -6.21 3.34 14.91
N ASP A 111 -6.85 2.23 14.50
CA ASP A 111 -8.25 2.28 13.98
C ASP A 111 -9.27 2.53 15.11
N GLU A 112 -8.97 2.16 16.36
CA GLU A 112 -9.83 2.43 17.52
C GLU A 112 -9.98 3.94 17.79
N LEU A 113 -9.00 4.77 17.42
CA LEU A 113 -9.06 6.22 17.59
C LEU A 113 -9.92 6.93 16.54
N SER A 114 -10.19 6.28 15.40
CA SER A 114 -11.04 6.82 14.34
C SER A 114 -12.49 6.30 14.42
N SER A 115 -12.69 5.16 15.09
CA SER A 115 -13.99 4.58 15.40
C SER A 115 -14.55 5.12 16.72
N THR A 116 -14.70 6.44 16.85
CA THR A 116 -15.73 6.95 17.76
C THR A 116 -17.06 6.69 17.07
N HIS A 117 -17.60 5.48 17.29
CA HIS A 117 -19.00 5.18 17.01
C HIS A 117 -19.84 6.24 17.71
N VAL A 118 -20.37 7.21 16.95
CA VAL A 118 -21.46 8.05 17.41
C VAL A 118 -22.61 7.08 17.68
N PRO A 119 -23.07 6.93 18.92
CA PRO A 119 -24.21 6.06 19.19
C PRO A 119 -25.40 6.61 18.39
N GLU A 120 -26.05 5.76 17.60
CA GLU A 120 -27.42 6.01 17.17
C GLU A 120 -28.32 5.90 18.40
N GLU A 121 -28.28 6.92 19.28
CA GLU A 121 -29.29 7.12 20.31
C GLU A 121 -30.39 8.01 19.73
N THR A 122 -31.40 7.34 19.19
CA THR A 122 -32.78 7.84 19.19
C THR A 122 -33.21 8.17 20.62
N THR A 123 -33.16 9.44 21.00
CA THR A 123 -34.12 10.03 21.93
C THR A 123 -34.42 11.46 21.52
N ALA A 124 -35.71 11.71 21.39
CA ALA A 124 -36.31 12.99 21.09
C ALA A 124 -36.06 14.02 22.20
N GLU A 125 -36.09 15.29 21.79
CA GLU A 125 -36.29 16.49 22.62
C GLU A 125 -35.12 16.88 23.55
N GLU A 126 -34.30 17.84 23.12
CA GLU A 126 -34.36 19.17 23.74
C GLU A 126 -33.63 20.25 22.92
N MET A 127 -34.26 21.41 22.92
CA MET A 127 -34.01 22.57 22.07
C MET A 127 -32.74 23.31 22.48
N SER A 128 -31.74 23.36 21.59
CA SER A 128 -30.78 24.47 21.56
C SER A 128 -30.21 24.63 20.15
N SER A 129 -31.03 25.22 19.29
CA SER A 129 -30.66 25.76 17.98
C SER A 129 -29.70 26.95 18.15
N GLN A 130 -28.43 26.68 18.36
CA GLN A 130 -27.37 27.63 18.00
C GLN A 130 -26.95 27.30 16.58
N ASN A 131 -27.51 28.09 15.65
CA ASN A 131 -27.08 28.20 14.25
C ASN A 131 -25.59 28.52 14.22
N ARG A 132 -24.74 27.50 14.18
CA ARG A 132 -23.44 27.64 13.54
C ARG A 132 -23.73 27.57 12.05
N ASP A 133 -23.80 28.74 11.43
CA ASP A 133 -23.57 28.89 10.00
C ASP A 133 -22.14 28.41 9.71
N GLU A 134 -21.92 27.10 9.76
CA GLU A 134 -20.75 26.52 9.11
C GLU A 134 -20.95 26.76 7.62
N PRO A 135 -20.03 27.46 6.96
CA PRO A 135 -20.18 27.81 5.56
C PRO A 135 -20.28 26.51 4.74
N MET A 136 -21.50 26.18 4.28
CA MET A 136 -21.79 25.03 3.41
C MET A 136 -20.97 25.05 2.11
N THR A 137 -20.31 26.16 1.79
CA THR A 137 -19.53 26.40 0.58
C THR A 137 -18.28 25.54 0.42
N ASN A 138 -17.73 24.93 1.48
CA ASN A 138 -16.49 24.14 1.35
C ASN A 138 -16.69 22.70 0.85
N SER A 139 -17.84 22.05 1.10
CA SER A 139 -18.01 20.63 0.73
C SER A 139 -18.07 20.42 -0.78
N GLU A 140 -18.77 21.30 -1.51
CA GLU A 140 -18.90 21.19 -2.97
C GLU A 140 -17.55 21.38 -3.68
N ALA A 141 -16.73 22.32 -3.19
CA ALA A 141 -15.38 22.56 -3.71
C ALA A 141 -14.48 21.34 -3.50
N LEU A 142 -14.51 20.71 -2.32
CA LEU A 142 -13.73 19.51 -2.03
C LEU A 142 -14.19 18.31 -2.87
N ASP A 143 -15.49 18.16 -3.10
CA ASP A 143 -16.03 17.11 -3.97
C ASP A 143 -15.66 17.34 -5.44
N ALA A 144 -15.61 18.60 -5.90
CA ALA A 144 -15.12 18.95 -7.22
C ALA A 144 -13.62 18.63 -7.38
N ASN A 145 -12.79 19.01 -6.41
CA ASN A 145 -11.37 18.67 -6.37
C ASN A 145 -11.15 17.15 -6.42
N TYR A 146 -11.95 16.40 -5.68
CA TYR A 146 -11.90 14.94 -5.67
C TYR A 146 -12.27 14.33 -7.03
N LYS A 147 -13.34 14.80 -7.68
CA LYS A 147 -13.70 14.37 -9.03
C LYS A 147 -12.61 14.69 -10.05
N GLN A 148 -12.01 15.88 -9.95
CA GLN A 148 -10.88 16.26 -10.81
C GLN A 148 -9.66 15.36 -10.58
N MET A 149 -9.34 15.04 -9.33
CA MET A 149 -8.27 14.11 -8.99
C MET A 149 -8.53 12.71 -9.57
N LEU A 150 -9.75 12.18 -9.43
CA LEU A 150 -10.12 10.89 -10.03
C LEU A 150 -9.93 10.88 -11.55
N LEU A 151 -10.32 11.97 -12.22
CA LEU A 151 -10.12 12.14 -13.66
C LEU A 151 -8.63 12.14 -14.02
N GLN A 152 -7.81 12.90 -13.28
CA GLN A 152 -6.35 12.93 -13.48
C GLN A 152 -5.71 11.55 -13.24
N MET A 153 -6.23 10.79 -12.28
CA MET A 153 -5.78 9.44 -11.95
C MET A 153 -6.32 8.37 -12.92
N LYS A 154 -7.11 8.78 -13.93
CA LYS A 154 -7.79 7.91 -14.88
C LYS A 154 -8.65 6.85 -14.22
N ILE A 155 -9.34 7.23 -13.14
CA ILE A 155 -10.25 6.35 -12.42
C ILE A 155 -11.66 6.56 -13.00
N PRO A 156 -12.30 5.53 -13.59
CA PRO A 156 -13.60 5.69 -14.22
C PRO A 156 -14.66 6.14 -13.22
N SER A 157 -15.23 7.34 -13.44
CA SER A 157 -16.32 7.86 -12.62
C SER A 157 -17.70 7.29 -12.98
N SER A 158 -17.84 6.65 -14.15
CA SER A 158 -19.13 6.32 -14.77
C SER A 158 -19.86 5.11 -14.19
N ASN A 159 -19.21 4.29 -13.35
CA ASN A 159 -19.75 2.98 -12.94
C ASN A 159 -19.98 2.82 -11.43
N ASN A 160 -20.09 3.91 -10.65
CA ASN A 160 -20.14 3.85 -9.17
C ASN A 160 -18.98 3.06 -8.51
N LYS A 161 -17.91 2.78 -9.25
CA LYS A 161 -16.73 2.06 -8.76
C LYS A 161 -15.83 2.96 -7.91
N ALA A 162 -15.92 4.27 -8.08
CA ALA A 162 -15.14 5.21 -7.31
C ALA A 162 -15.60 5.22 -5.85
N CYS A 163 -14.65 5.04 -4.94
CA CYS A 163 -14.88 5.15 -3.51
C CYS A 163 -15.39 6.57 -3.17
N PRO A 164 -16.42 6.74 -2.33
CA PRO A 164 -16.79 8.05 -1.82
C PRO A 164 -15.61 8.74 -1.15
N ARG A 165 -15.45 10.06 -1.34
CA ARG A 165 -14.34 10.85 -0.76
C ARG A 165 -14.09 10.58 0.72
N ARG A 166 -15.17 10.49 1.49
CA ARG A 166 -15.15 10.27 2.96
C ARG A 166 -14.65 8.88 3.37
N LEU A 167 -14.67 7.91 2.46
CA LEU A 167 -14.24 6.53 2.71
C LEU A 167 -12.82 6.26 2.19
N ILE A 168 -12.15 7.25 1.60
CA ILE A 168 -10.78 7.09 1.13
C ILE A 168 -9.83 7.21 2.30
N ARG A 169 -8.90 6.25 2.39
CA ARG A 169 -7.75 6.33 3.28
C ARG A 169 -6.78 7.40 2.75
N PRO A 170 -6.52 8.49 3.49
CA PRO A 170 -5.57 9.52 3.08
C PRO A 170 -4.16 8.96 2.91
N LEU A 171 -3.35 9.50 2.00
CA LEU A 171 -1.93 9.16 1.85
C LEU A 171 -1.14 9.41 3.14
N SER A 172 -1.49 10.44 3.92
CA SER A 172 -0.84 10.69 5.23
C SER A 172 -0.89 9.47 6.14
N ASP A 173 -1.91 8.63 5.97
CA ASP A 173 -2.18 7.46 6.80
C ASP A 173 -1.39 6.22 6.33
N MET A 174 -0.65 6.36 5.23
CA MET A 174 0.26 5.38 4.64
C MET A 174 1.73 5.85 4.72
N VAL A 175 2.01 7.02 5.32
CA VAL A 175 3.39 7.52 5.51
C VAL A 175 4.26 6.55 6.32
N PRO A 176 3.77 5.94 7.42
CA PRO A 176 4.52 4.89 8.11
C PRO A 176 4.78 3.68 7.20
N ASP A 177 3.78 3.31 6.38
CA ASP A 177 3.90 2.16 5.50
C ASP A 177 5.03 2.33 4.49
N ILE A 178 5.14 3.51 3.83
CA ILE A 178 6.21 3.79 2.85
C ILE A 178 7.60 3.92 3.50
N LEU A 179 7.69 4.50 4.71
CA LEU A 179 8.96 4.60 5.42
C LEU A 179 9.51 3.21 5.77
N LYS A 180 8.62 2.33 6.26
CA LYS A 180 8.98 0.95 6.55
C LYS A 180 9.31 0.16 5.28
N LEU A 181 8.60 0.38 4.18
CA LEU A 181 8.97 -0.21 2.88
C LEU A 181 10.38 0.21 2.47
N CYS A 182 10.72 1.51 2.54
CA CYS A 182 12.06 1.99 2.21
C CYS A 182 13.15 1.42 3.15
N GLU A 183 12.83 1.16 4.42
CA GLU A 183 13.76 0.48 5.34
C GLU A 183 14.01 -0.97 4.92
N LEU A 184 12.93 -1.74 4.72
CA LEU A 184 13.01 -3.14 4.28
C LEU A 184 13.69 -3.28 2.92
N ALA A 185 13.43 -2.35 2.00
CA ALA A 185 14.01 -2.31 0.67
C ALA A 185 15.43 -1.70 0.63
N SER A 186 16.04 -1.35 1.77
CA SER A 186 17.35 -0.69 1.80
C SER A 186 18.51 -1.45 1.13
N PRO A 187 18.52 -2.81 1.04
CA PRO A 187 19.51 -3.52 0.24
C PRO A 187 19.41 -3.25 -1.27
N TRP A 188 18.20 -2.91 -1.76
CA TRP A 188 17.90 -2.73 -3.19
C TRP A 188 17.77 -1.26 -3.60
N LEU A 189 17.53 -0.36 -2.64
CA LEU A 189 17.37 1.07 -2.90
C LEU A 189 18.53 1.89 -2.33
N SER A 190 19.10 2.74 -3.19
CA SER A 190 20.05 3.75 -2.74
C SER A 190 19.41 4.71 -1.73
N ILE A 191 20.24 5.34 -0.87
CA ILE A 191 19.75 6.36 0.07
C ILE A 191 19.05 7.53 -0.66
N THR A 192 19.53 7.89 -1.85
CA THR A 192 18.95 8.94 -2.68
C THR A 192 17.55 8.57 -3.16
N GLN A 193 17.36 7.36 -3.71
CA GLN A 193 16.03 6.86 -4.12
C GLN A 193 15.07 6.81 -2.94
N ARG A 194 15.53 6.32 -1.78
CA ARG A 194 14.70 6.28 -0.57
C ARG A 194 14.24 7.67 -0.15
N LEU A 195 15.15 8.65 -0.10
CA LEU A 195 14.81 10.04 0.22
C LEU A 195 13.87 10.67 -0.81
N GLU A 196 14.09 10.42 -2.10
CA GLU A 196 13.23 10.95 -3.17
C GLU A 196 11.80 10.40 -3.05
N VAL A 197 11.67 9.08 -2.85
CA VAL A 197 10.37 8.41 -2.70
C VAL A 197 9.64 8.91 -1.45
N THR A 198 10.28 8.93 -0.28
CA THR A 198 9.64 9.34 0.97
C THR A 198 9.26 10.82 0.97
N THR A 199 10.14 11.70 0.47
CA THR A 199 9.85 13.13 0.39
C THR A 199 8.74 13.41 -0.63
N GLY A 200 8.76 12.75 -1.78
CA GLY A 200 7.67 12.81 -2.77
C GLY A 200 6.34 12.38 -2.16
N PHE A 201 6.35 11.27 -1.40
CA PHE A 201 5.16 10.74 -0.74
C PHE A 201 4.58 11.71 0.29
N MET A 202 5.41 12.25 1.19
CA MET A 202 4.96 13.20 2.21
C MET A 202 4.44 14.51 1.61
N LYS A 203 5.05 15.00 0.52
CA LYS A 203 4.54 16.17 -0.24
C LYS A 203 3.15 15.88 -0.80
N GLN A 204 2.97 14.76 -1.49
CA GLN A 204 1.67 14.37 -2.06
C GLN A 204 0.62 14.11 -0.99
N ALA A 205 1.02 13.51 0.14
CA ALA A 205 0.14 13.33 1.27
C ALA A 205 -0.38 14.66 1.83
N SER A 206 0.50 15.64 1.98
CA SER A 206 0.12 16.98 2.43
C SER A 206 -0.80 17.68 1.43
N LEU A 207 -0.51 17.54 0.14
CA LEU A 207 -1.34 18.10 -0.94
C LEU A 207 -2.74 17.49 -0.97
N GLU A 208 -2.84 16.17 -0.80
CA GLU A 208 -4.12 15.48 -0.74
C GLU A 208 -4.94 15.92 0.47
N ARG A 209 -4.30 16.05 1.65
CA ARG A 209 -4.95 16.58 2.87
C ARG A 209 -5.57 17.95 2.64
N CYS A 210 -4.83 18.89 2.05
CA CYS A 210 -5.36 20.22 1.77
C CYS A 210 -6.46 20.20 0.71
N ARG A 211 -6.22 19.55 -0.44
CA ARG A 211 -7.11 19.65 -1.62
C ARG A 211 -8.36 18.81 -1.52
N ILE A 212 -8.27 17.62 -0.93
CA ILE A 212 -9.34 16.62 -0.89
C ILE A 212 -10.05 16.62 0.46
N PHE A 213 -9.30 16.81 1.54
CA PHE A 213 -9.84 16.75 2.89
C PHE A 213 -10.08 18.13 3.52
N GLY A 214 -9.58 19.20 2.91
CA GLY A 214 -9.79 20.58 3.40
C GLY A 214 -8.96 20.92 4.63
N ASP A 215 -7.93 20.13 4.95
CA ASP A 215 -7.00 20.43 6.04
C ASP A 215 -6.22 21.72 5.73
N THR A 216 -5.92 22.51 6.75
CA THR A 216 -4.97 23.61 6.60
C THR A 216 -3.56 23.08 6.36
N PRO A 217 -2.64 23.85 5.73
CA PRO A 217 -1.26 23.41 5.52
C PRO A 217 -0.53 22.97 6.81
N MET A 218 -0.85 23.61 7.94
CA MET A 218 -0.28 23.26 9.24
C MET A 218 -0.85 21.95 9.78
N GLU A 219 -2.16 21.72 9.64
CA GLU A 219 -2.78 20.43 10.01
C GLU A 219 -2.26 19.30 9.14
N ALA A 220 -2.14 19.50 7.83
CA ALA A 220 -1.58 18.53 6.89
C ALA A 220 -0.14 18.17 7.27
N LYS A 221 0.71 19.17 7.55
CA LYS A 221 2.06 18.96 8.07
C LYS A 221 2.03 18.13 9.36
N ASN A 222 1.26 18.58 10.35
CA ASN A 222 1.21 17.94 11.66
C ASN A 222 0.77 16.49 11.55
N LYS A 223 -0.27 16.17 10.77
CA LYS A 223 -0.77 14.79 10.61
C LYS A 223 0.26 13.87 9.94
N CYS A 224 1.00 14.37 8.96
CA CYS A 224 2.10 13.62 8.35
C CYS A 224 3.26 13.42 9.35
N SER A 225 3.63 14.46 10.12
CA SER A 225 4.72 14.39 11.10
C SER A 225 4.40 13.54 12.33
N THR A 226 3.23 13.73 12.97
CA THR A 226 2.86 13.01 14.20
C THR A 226 2.77 11.50 13.96
N ARG A 227 2.38 11.06 12.76
CA ARG A 227 2.38 9.63 12.41
C ARG A 227 3.76 9.08 12.08
N THR A 228 4.69 9.95 11.72
CA THR A 228 6.08 9.58 11.47
C THR A 228 6.85 9.35 12.78
N PHE A 229 6.51 10.12 13.82
CA PHE A 229 7.24 10.15 15.10
C PHE A 229 6.41 9.66 16.31
N GLY A 230 5.15 9.28 16.11
CA GLY A 230 4.19 8.97 17.16
C GLY A 230 4.29 7.54 17.68
N GLU A 231 4.36 7.41 19.01
CA GLU A 231 4.11 6.24 19.86
C GLU A 231 4.95 4.96 19.66
N HIS A 232 5.95 4.95 18.78
CA HIS A 232 6.99 3.94 18.92
C HIS A 232 7.81 4.22 20.18
N LYS A 233 7.48 3.46 21.23
CA LYS A 233 8.32 3.25 22.41
C LYS A 233 9.75 3.02 21.89
N PRO A 234 10.76 3.78 22.35
CA PRO A 234 12.11 3.80 21.79
C PRO A 234 12.92 2.50 21.95
N ASP A 235 12.27 1.36 22.20
CA ASP A 235 12.92 0.09 22.49
C ASP A 235 13.37 -0.68 21.23
N SER A 236 12.96 -0.28 20.02
CA SER A 236 13.46 -0.89 18.77
C SER A 236 14.57 -0.04 18.14
N THR A 237 15.80 -0.51 18.26
CA THR A 237 17.06 0.12 17.82
C THR A 237 17.27 0.16 16.29
N THR A 238 16.26 -0.09 15.46
CA THR A 238 16.44 -0.23 14.01
C THR A 238 15.95 1.01 13.25
N GLY A 239 16.91 1.82 12.79
CA GLY A 239 16.97 2.46 11.47
C GLY A 239 15.97 3.54 11.05
N THR A 240 14.74 3.51 11.54
CA THR A 240 13.62 4.36 11.09
C THR A 240 13.73 5.88 11.39
N PRO A 241 14.38 6.37 12.47
CA PRO A 241 14.28 7.79 12.81
C PRO A 241 15.03 8.73 11.86
N GLU A 242 16.16 8.29 11.30
CA GLU A 242 17.03 9.17 10.49
C GLU A 242 16.40 9.50 9.13
N LEU A 243 15.87 8.48 8.44
CA LEU A 243 15.21 8.68 7.15
C LEU A 243 13.96 9.55 7.30
N ALA A 244 13.16 9.29 8.34
CA ALA A 244 12.00 10.09 8.70
C ALA A 244 12.36 11.57 8.96
N THR A 245 13.37 11.83 9.79
CA THR A 245 13.82 13.18 10.13
C THR A 245 14.32 13.92 8.90
N ARG A 246 15.20 13.29 8.10
CA ARG A 246 15.71 13.89 6.86
C ARG A 246 14.61 14.18 5.86
N SER A 247 13.67 13.24 5.69
CA SER A 247 12.56 13.42 4.76
C SER A 247 11.66 14.57 5.20
N HIS A 248 11.36 14.64 6.50
CA HIS A 248 10.57 15.72 7.08
C HIS A 248 11.20 17.10 6.84
N ASP A 249 12.51 17.24 7.09
CA ASP A 249 13.22 18.51 6.92
C ASP A 249 13.30 18.94 5.44
N LEU A 250 13.41 17.98 4.52
CA LEU A 250 13.38 18.23 3.07
C LEU A 250 11.99 18.58 2.53
N VAL A 251 10.92 18.10 3.18
CA VAL A 251 9.54 18.31 2.74
C VAL A 251 9.01 19.65 3.21
N TYR A 252 9.15 19.96 4.49
CA TYR A 252 8.51 21.12 5.10
C TYR A 252 9.42 22.34 5.15
N THR A 253 9.99 22.68 4.00
CA THR A 253 10.64 23.98 3.82
C THR A 253 9.59 25.09 3.91
N THR A 254 10.00 26.29 4.33
CA THR A 254 9.13 27.47 4.36
C THR A 254 8.48 27.73 3.00
N GLU A 255 9.22 27.48 1.92
CA GLU A 255 8.73 27.60 0.54
C GLU A 255 7.55 26.65 0.26
N PHE A 256 7.66 25.37 0.61
CA PHE A 256 6.58 24.42 0.40
C PHE A 256 5.32 24.77 1.21
N LEU A 257 5.49 25.19 2.46
CA LEU A 257 4.37 25.62 3.30
C LEU A 257 3.68 26.88 2.74
N ASN A 258 4.46 27.84 2.22
CA ASN A 258 3.91 29.02 1.57
C ASN A 258 3.15 28.66 0.29
N LEU A 259 3.67 27.74 -0.53
CA LEU A 259 2.97 27.24 -1.73
C LEU A 259 1.64 26.58 -1.36
N LEU A 260 1.61 25.77 -0.29
CA LEU A 260 0.37 25.17 0.20
C LEU A 260 -0.65 26.24 0.66
N GLN A 261 -0.18 27.33 1.29
CA GLN A 261 -1.06 28.42 1.77
C GLN A 261 -1.63 29.28 0.63
N LEU A 262 -0.83 29.54 -0.40
CA LEU A 262 -1.25 30.37 -1.53
C LEU A 262 -2.20 29.64 -2.48
N GLY A 263 -2.32 28.31 -2.37
CA GLY A 263 -3.07 27.49 -3.33
C GLY A 263 -2.38 27.39 -4.71
N GLU A 264 -1.29 28.14 -4.91
CA GLU A 264 -0.42 28.15 -6.09
C GLU A 264 0.54 26.95 -6.11
N ILE A 265 0.07 25.77 -5.71
CA ILE A 265 0.93 24.59 -5.77
C ILE A 265 1.16 24.29 -7.25
N PRO A 266 2.42 24.31 -7.73
CA PRO A 266 2.72 23.93 -9.09
C PRO A 266 2.20 22.51 -9.33
N GLU A 267 1.52 22.29 -10.46
CA GLU A 267 0.86 21.02 -10.81
C GLU A 267 1.80 19.81 -10.93
N ASN A 268 3.06 19.92 -10.51
CA ASN A 268 4.14 19.00 -10.84
C ASN A 268 4.93 18.53 -9.59
N PRO A 269 5.07 17.21 -9.36
CA PRO A 269 4.41 16.13 -10.08
C PRO A 269 2.92 16.07 -9.72
N SER A 270 2.08 15.82 -10.72
CA SER A 270 0.68 15.43 -10.49
C SER A 270 0.64 14.12 -9.70
N LEU A 271 -0.47 13.87 -8.99
CA LEU A 271 -0.67 12.59 -8.29
C LEU A 271 -0.52 11.39 -9.25
N PHE A 272 -0.93 11.55 -10.52
CA PHE A 272 -0.75 10.54 -11.56
C PHE A 272 0.73 10.25 -11.85
N GLN A 273 1.57 11.26 -12.00
CA GLN A 273 3.01 11.08 -12.21
C GLN A 273 3.67 10.47 -10.98
N PHE A 274 3.29 10.93 -9.79
CA PHE A 274 3.82 10.39 -8.54
C PHE A 274 3.47 8.91 -8.33
N GLU A 275 2.21 8.51 -8.57
CA GLU A 275 1.82 7.10 -8.52
C GLU A 275 2.62 6.27 -9.54
N GLY A 276 2.88 6.82 -10.75
CA GLY A 276 3.72 6.17 -11.75
C GLY A 276 5.16 5.96 -11.28
N LEU A 277 5.75 6.95 -10.59
CA LEU A 277 7.07 6.82 -9.98
C LEU A 277 7.08 5.71 -8.92
N LEU A 278 6.07 5.67 -8.04
CA LEU A 278 5.96 4.61 -7.03
C LEU A 278 5.83 3.23 -7.67
N ILE A 279 4.99 3.07 -8.70
CA ILE A 279 4.86 1.80 -9.43
C ILE A 279 6.20 1.36 -9.99
N ASN A 280 6.97 2.27 -10.59
CA ASN A 280 8.29 1.94 -11.11
C ASN A 280 9.25 1.49 -10.01
N VAL A 281 9.28 2.19 -8.87
CA VAL A 281 10.10 1.80 -7.72
C VAL A 281 9.70 0.43 -7.19
N LEU A 282 8.40 0.13 -7.10
CA LEU A 282 7.92 -1.19 -6.68
C LEU A 282 8.34 -2.28 -7.68
N LEU A 283 8.27 -2.01 -8.99
CA LEU A 283 8.76 -2.93 -10.02
C LEU A 283 10.26 -3.16 -9.90
N GLU A 284 11.07 -2.11 -9.75
CA GLU A 284 12.52 -2.21 -9.57
C GLU A 284 12.88 -3.08 -8.37
N ILE A 285 12.18 -2.93 -7.24
CA ILE A 285 12.39 -3.78 -6.07
C ILE A 285 12.02 -5.23 -6.41
N ILE A 286 10.83 -5.49 -6.99
CA ILE A 286 10.37 -6.84 -7.30
C ILE A 286 11.30 -7.55 -8.30
N GLU A 287 11.77 -6.85 -9.32
CA GLU A 287 12.70 -7.38 -10.33
C GLU A 287 14.09 -7.71 -9.75
N ALA A 288 14.48 -7.04 -8.67
CA ALA A 288 15.73 -7.31 -7.98
C ALA A 288 15.62 -8.39 -6.88
N LEU A 289 14.41 -8.90 -6.62
CA LEU A 289 14.18 -10.06 -5.75
C LEU A 289 14.23 -11.35 -6.53
N ASP A 290 14.62 -12.43 -5.86
CA ASP A 290 14.66 -13.75 -6.47
C ASP A 290 13.26 -14.16 -6.95
N ALA A 291 13.19 -14.63 -8.20
CA ALA A 291 11.95 -15.15 -8.76
C ALA A 291 11.56 -16.44 -8.01
N PRO A 292 10.28 -16.66 -7.68
CA PRO A 292 9.86 -17.89 -7.00
C PRO A 292 10.20 -19.12 -7.83
N VAL A 293 10.68 -20.18 -7.17
CA VAL A 293 11.04 -21.45 -7.84
C VAL A 293 9.90 -21.99 -8.70
N LEU A 294 8.65 -21.90 -8.23
CA LEU A 294 7.49 -22.37 -8.99
C LEU A 294 7.27 -21.54 -10.27
N LEU A 295 7.54 -20.23 -10.23
CA LEU A 295 7.46 -19.36 -11.40
C LEU A 295 8.59 -19.66 -12.39
N GLN A 296 9.80 -19.91 -11.88
CA GLN A 296 10.94 -20.34 -12.69
C GLN A 296 10.66 -21.66 -13.43
N LEU A 297 10.04 -22.63 -12.76
CA LEU A 297 9.59 -23.89 -13.37
C LEU A 297 8.50 -23.68 -14.42
N GLU A 298 7.53 -22.79 -14.16
CA GLU A 298 6.51 -22.41 -15.14
C GLU A 298 7.14 -21.85 -16.41
N MET A 299 8.14 -20.96 -16.26
CA MET A 299 8.89 -20.36 -17.37
C MET A 299 9.90 -21.30 -18.03
N GLY A 300 10.15 -22.49 -17.47
CA GLY A 300 11.12 -23.46 -17.99
C GLY A 300 12.58 -23.03 -17.82
N SER A 301 12.87 -22.22 -16.80
CA SER A 301 14.21 -21.72 -16.49
C SER A 301 14.43 -21.72 -14.98
N LEU A 302 14.90 -22.84 -14.43
CA LEU A 302 15.26 -22.93 -13.02
C LEU A 302 16.71 -22.47 -12.81
N ASP A 303 16.92 -21.53 -11.91
CA ASP A 303 18.24 -20.99 -11.62
C ASP A 303 19.20 -22.09 -11.15
N GLY A 304 20.44 -22.03 -11.64
CA GLY A 304 21.44 -23.10 -11.46
C GLY A 304 21.28 -24.33 -12.35
N LEU A 305 20.20 -24.45 -13.16
CA LEU A 305 20.04 -25.50 -14.16
C LEU A 305 20.01 -24.93 -15.58
N SER A 306 20.45 -25.71 -16.56
CA SER A 306 20.20 -25.44 -17.96
C SER A 306 18.72 -25.64 -18.32
N HIS A 307 18.27 -25.07 -19.44
CA HIS A 307 16.90 -25.32 -19.95
C HIS A 307 16.62 -26.80 -20.20
N THR A 308 17.62 -27.56 -20.65
CA THR A 308 17.50 -29.01 -20.87
C THR A 308 17.31 -29.76 -19.55
N GLU A 309 18.11 -29.43 -18.53
CA GLU A 309 17.97 -30.04 -17.19
C GLU A 309 16.64 -29.65 -16.54
N THR A 310 16.20 -28.40 -16.72
CA THR A 310 14.89 -27.94 -16.23
C THR A 310 13.74 -28.70 -16.91
N ALA A 311 13.83 -28.92 -18.22
CA ALA A 311 12.83 -29.69 -18.97
C ALA A 311 12.80 -31.17 -18.54
N GLU A 312 13.96 -31.78 -18.32
CA GLU A 312 14.06 -33.14 -17.79
C GLU A 312 13.46 -33.25 -16.39
N LEU A 313 13.73 -32.28 -15.52
CA LEU A 313 13.15 -32.23 -14.17
C LEU A 313 11.63 -32.11 -14.19
N LYS A 314 11.08 -31.24 -15.06
CA LYS A 314 9.62 -31.11 -15.26
C LYS A 314 9.01 -32.43 -15.73
N ALA A 315 9.62 -33.06 -16.74
CA ALA A 315 9.16 -34.34 -17.26
C ALA A 315 9.17 -35.46 -16.21
N GLN A 316 10.20 -35.50 -15.35
CA GLN A 316 10.29 -36.47 -14.24
C GLN A 316 9.25 -36.21 -13.14
N SER A 317 8.88 -34.95 -12.93
CA SER A 317 7.92 -34.52 -11.90
C SER A 317 6.46 -34.54 -12.37
N GLY A 318 6.21 -34.82 -13.65
CA GLY A 318 4.88 -34.80 -14.24
C GLY A 318 4.29 -33.41 -14.47
N LEU A 319 5.15 -32.40 -14.63
CA LEU A 319 4.82 -30.99 -14.92
C LEU A 319 5.07 -30.62 -16.39
#